data_AF-A0A1S1STH3-F1
#
_entry.id   AF-A0A1S1STH3-F1
#
_cell.length_a   1.000
_cell.length_b   1.000
_cell.length_c   1.000
_cell.angle_alpha   90.00
_cell.angle_beta   90.00
_cell.angle_gamma   90.00
#
_symmetry.space_group_name_H-M   'P 1'
#
loop_
_entity.id
_entity.type
_entity.pdbx_description
1 polymer ?
#
loop_
_entity_poly.entity_id
_entity_poly.type
_entity_poly.pdbx_seq_one_letter_code
_entity_poly.pdbx_strand_id
1 'polypeptide(L)'
;MPGYCLLSSDHPVIEFWQVIAGKVPGRAGERQITLFDSVGFAIEDVCALGYVRDRLKVTGQYEELDLLAAPTSHADFFGMILPAAR
;
A
#
# COMPACT_ATOMS: atom_id res chain seq x y z
N MET A 1 3.03 -20.01 -12.96
CA MET A 1 3.20 -19.03 -14.06
C MET A 1 4.22 -17.99 -13.60
N PRO A 2 5.44 -17.91 -14.14
CA PRO A 2 6.40 -16.88 -13.76
C PRO A 2 6.02 -15.61 -14.54
N GLY A 3 5.08 -14.83 -14.02
CA GLY A 3 4.31 -13.89 -14.83
C GLY A 3 4.32 -12.43 -14.38
N TYR A 4 5.27 -12.01 -13.55
CA TYR A 4 5.24 -10.64 -13.00
C TYR A 4 6.50 -9.80 -13.25
N CYS A 5 7.64 -10.36 -13.65
CA CYS A 5 8.84 -9.57 -14.02
C CYS A 5 9.04 -9.62 -15.54
N LEU A 6 9.23 -8.47 -16.20
CA LEU A 6 9.55 -8.41 -17.64
C LEU A 6 10.95 -8.95 -17.94
N LEU A 7 11.86 -8.85 -16.96
CA LEU A 7 13.25 -9.25 -17.08
C LEU A 7 13.52 -10.61 -16.41
N SER A 8 14.53 -11.34 -16.91
CA SER A 8 15.04 -12.55 -16.25
C SER A 8 15.63 -12.21 -14.88
N SER A 9 15.59 -13.15 -13.92
CA SER A 9 16.13 -12.96 -12.56
C SER A 9 17.61 -12.58 -12.53
N ASP A 10 18.36 -13.01 -13.54
CA ASP A 10 19.80 -12.76 -13.62
C ASP A 10 20.14 -11.49 -14.44
N HIS A 11 19.13 -10.79 -14.97
CA HIS A 11 19.36 -9.54 -15.67
C HIS A 11 19.79 -8.46 -14.66
N PRO A 12 20.88 -7.72 -14.90
CA PRO A 12 21.32 -6.68 -13.98
C PRO A 12 20.28 -5.56 -13.93
N VAL A 13 19.80 -5.23 -12.73
CA VAL A 13 18.85 -4.14 -12.49
C VAL A 13 19.44 -3.12 -11.53
N ILE A 14 18.91 -1.89 -11.59
CA ILE A 14 19.19 -0.85 -10.60
C ILE A 14 17.92 -0.67 -9.77
N GLU A 15 18.06 -0.83 -8.45
CA GLU A 15 16.96 -0.62 -7.52
C GLU A 15 16.51 0.84 -7.52
N PHE A 16 15.24 1.09 -7.83
CA PHE A 16 14.70 2.45 -8.03
C PHE A 16 14.92 3.36 -6.81
N TRP A 17 14.81 2.82 -5.59
CA TRP A 17 15.01 3.59 -4.37
C TRP A 17 16.43 4.17 -4.25
N GLN A 18 17.46 3.49 -4.80
CA GLN A 18 18.83 3.97 -4.77
C GLN A 18 19.02 5.20 -5.68
N VAL A 19 18.30 5.24 -6.80
CA VAL A 19 18.27 6.39 -7.71
C VAL A 19 17.61 7.58 -7.03
N ILE A 20 16.42 7.37 -6.43
CA ILE A 20 15.69 8.43 -5.71
C ILE A 20 16.50 8.96 -4.52
N ALA A 21 17.22 8.09 -3.81
CA ALA A 21 18.10 8.48 -2.71
C ALA A 21 19.44 9.09 -3.15
N GLY A 22 19.70 9.21 -4.46
CA GLY A 22 20.96 9.76 -5.01
C GLY A 22 22.19 8.87 -4.78
N LYS A 23 22.01 7.59 -4.43
CA LYS A 23 23.11 6.65 -4.19
C LYS A 23 23.73 6.11 -5.48
N VAL A 24 22.93 6.03 -6.53
CA VAL A 24 23.36 5.62 -7.88
C VAL A 24 22.75 6.57 -8.91
N PRO A 25 23.43 6.86 -10.03
CA PRO A 25 22.86 7.68 -11.08
C PRO A 25 21.67 6.96 -11.73
N GLY A 26 20.64 7.73 -12.07
CA GLY A 26 19.54 7.26 -12.92
C GLY A 26 19.90 7.33 -14.39
N ARG A 27 19.10 8.06 -15.17
CA ARG A 27 19.38 8.29 -16.59
C ARG A 27 20.67 9.10 -16.80
N ALA A 28 21.58 8.57 -17.62
CA ALA A 28 22.92 9.09 -17.86
C ALA A 28 23.07 9.87 -19.19
N GLY A 29 22.06 9.88 -20.07
CA GLY A 29 22.14 10.65 -21.31
C GLY A 29 20.88 10.60 -22.19
N GLU A 30 20.82 11.51 -23.16
CA GLU A 30 19.63 11.72 -24.01
C GLU A 30 19.25 10.54 -24.91
N ARG A 31 20.22 9.73 -25.32
CA ARG A 31 19.98 8.56 -26.17
C ARG A 31 19.77 7.27 -25.38
N GLN A 32 19.92 7.31 -24.05
CA GLN A 32 19.72 6.14 -23.20
C GLN A 32 18.22 5.85 -23.06
N ILE A 33 17.85 4.60 -23.35
CA ILE A 33 16.53 4.05 -23.06
C ILE A 33 16.57 3.47 -21.64
N THR A 34 15.60 3.84 -20.81
CA THR A 34 15.43 3.33 -19.45
C THR A 34 14.09 2.61 -19.36
N LEU A 35 14.10 1.40 -18.82
CA LEU A 35 12.89 0.63 -18.52
C LEU A 35 12.67 0.65 -17.00
N PHE A 36 11.47 1.02 -16.59
CA PHE A 36 11.01 0.82 -15.22
C PHE A 36 10.09 -0.41 -15.21
N ASP A 37 10.63 -1.55 -14.81
CA ASP A 37 9.89 -2.82 -14.69
C ASP A 37 9.11 -2.82 -13.37
N SER A 38 7.96 -2.14 -13.37
CA SER A 38 7.14 -1.95 -12.18
C SER A 38 6.17 -3.10 -11.98
N VAL A 39 6.22 -3.73 -10.82
CA VAL A 39 5.30 -4.80 -10.41
C VAL A 39 4.35 -4.41 -9.27
N GLY A 40 4.53 -3.20 -8.74
CA GLY A 40 3.84 -2.71 -7.55
C GLY A 40 4.48 -3.22 -6.25
N PHE A 41 4.59 -2.35 -5.25
CA PHE A 41 5.06 -2.71 -3.92
C PHE A 41 4.19 -2.07 -2.84
N ALA A 42 3.97 -2.77 -1.72
CA ALA A 42 3.04 -2.34 -0.67
C ALA A 42 3.33 -0.94 -0.10
N ILE A 43 4.57 -0.46 -0.20
CA ILE A 43 4.93 0.90 0.22
C ILE A 43 4.18 1.97 -0.59
N GLU A 44 3.90 1.71 -1.86
CA GLU A 44 3.18 2.61 -2.77
C GLU A 44 1.74 2.78 -2.28
N ASP A 45 1.08 1.67 -1.96
CA ASP A 45 -0.28 1.65 -1.41
C ASP A 45 -0.36 2.35 -0.05
N VAL A 46 0.60 2.10 0.85
CA VAL A 46 0.64 2.76 2.16
C VAL A 46 0.82 4.28 2.01
N CYS A 47 1.68 4.73 1.08
CA CYS A 47 1.84 6.15 0.79
C CYS A 47 0.55 6.77 0.25
N ALA A 48 -0.11 6.08 -0.69
CA ALA A 48 -1.37 6.54 -1.26
C ALA A 48 -2.49 6.62 -0.21
N LEU A 49 -2.61 5.62 0.67
CA LEU A 49 -3.56 5.62 1.79
C LEU A 49 -3.28 6.75 2.78
N GLY A 50 -2.01 7.04 3.08
CA GLY A 50 -1.62 8.18 3.89
C GLY A 50 -2.10 9.51 3.30
N TYR A 51 -1.90 9.69 1.99
CA TYR A 51 -2.40 10.86 1.27
C TYR A 51 -3.94 10.96 1.32
N VAL A 52 -4.65 9.88 1.00
CA VAL A 52 -6.12 9.84 1.02
C VAL A 52 -6.63 10.19 2.42
N ARG A 53 -6.11 9.55 3.48
CA ARG A 53 -6.47 9.82 4.87
C ARG A 53 -6.33 11.31 5.22
N ASP A 54 -5.25 11.95 4.80
CA ASP A 54 -5.02 13.36 5.09
C ASP A 54 -5.97 14.27 4.30
N ARG A 55 -6.40 13.86 3.10
CA ARG A 55 -7.44 14.57 2.33
C ARG A 55 -8.83 14.42 2.94
N LEU A 56 -9.16 13.27 3.55
CA LEU A 56 -10.45 13.07 4.22
C LEU A 56 -10.71 14.11 5.32
N LYS A 57 -9.65 14.49 6.07
CA LYS A 57 -9.74 15.54 7.09
C LYS A 57 -10.15 16.91 6.53
N VAL A 58 -9.81 17.18 5.28
CA VAL A 58 -10.10 18.46 4.61
C VAL A 58 -11.47 18.44 3.95
N THR A 59 -11.85 17.32 3.32
CA THR A 59 -13.09 17.24 2.54
C THR A 59 -14.29 16.81 3.37
N GLY A 60 -14.09 16.10 4.50
CA GLY A 60 -15.16 15.50 5.29
C GLY A 60 -15.92 14.39 4.56
N GLN A 61 -15.41 13.89 3.44
CA GLN A 61 -16.09 12.90 2.58
C GLN A 61 -15.76 11.47 3.01
N TYR A 62 -16.27 11.05 4.16
CA TYR A 62 -16.16 9.68 4.64
C TYR A 62 -17.32 9.33 5.57
N GLU A 63 -17.56 8.03 5.74
CA GLU A 63 -18.44 7.49 6.77
C GLU A 63 -17.59 6.67 7.75
N GLU A 64 -17.89 6.78 9.04
CA GLU A 64 -17.25 5.93 10.04
C GLU A 64 -17.96 4.58 10.07
N LEU A 65 -17.21 3.53 9.79
CA LEU A 65 -17.68 2.16 9.86
C LEU A 65 -17.14 1.50 11.12
N ASP A 66 -18.03 0.91 11.89
CA ASP A 66 -17.64 0.04 12.99
C ASP A 66 -17.22 -1.33 12.43
N LEU A 67 -15.91 -1.48 12.20
CA LEU A 67 -15.33 -2.71 11.66
C LEU A 67 -14.88 -3.68 12.76
N LEU A 68 -14.85 -3.24 14.02
CA LEU A 68 -14.31 -4.01 15.13
C LEU A 68 -15.42 -4.34 16.11
N ALA A 69 -15.59 -5.63 16.39
CA ALA A 69 -16.44 -6.05 17.48
C ALA A 69 -15.87 -5.55 18.81
N ALA A 70 -16.69 -4.83 19.59
CA ALA A 70 -16.36 -4.36 20.94
C ALA A 70 -17.22 -5.06 22.01
N PRO A 71 -17.01 -6.37 22.27
CA PRO A 71 -17.77 -7.10 23.28
C PRO A 71 -17.42 -6.66 24.71
N THR A 72 -18.35 -6.85 25.64
CA THR A 72 -18.17 -6.56 27.08
C THR A 72 -17.08 -7.43 27.73
N SER A 73 -16.75 -8.58 27.14
CA SER A 73 -15.56 -9.38 27.46
C SER A 73 -14.96 -9.98 26.20
N HIS A 74 -13.65 -10.26 26.19
CA HIS A 74 -12.93 -10.83 25.02
C HIS A 74 -13.51 -12.13 24.47
N ALA A 75 -14.37 -12.83 25.23
CA ALA A 75 -15.01 -14.08 24.82
C ALA A 75 -16.50 -13.92 24.48
N ASP A 76 -17.14 -12.81 24.82
CA ASP A 76 -18.58 -12.63 24.69
C ASP A 76 -19.00 -11.99 23.35
N PHE A 77 -18.73 -12.70 22.26
CA PHE A 77 -19.20 -12.28 20.93
C PHE A 77 -20.69 -12.61 20.71
N PHE A 78 -21.21 -13.66 21.37
CA PHE A 78 -22.62 -14.05 21.24
C PHE A 78 -23.57 -13.02 21.89
N GLY A 79 -23.17 -12.40 23.00
CA GLY A 79 -23.92 -11.33 23.64
C GLY A 79 -24.14 -10.10 22.74
N MET A 80 -23.31 -9.91 21.70
CA MET A 80 -23.44 -8.79 20.76
C MET A 80 -24.56 -8.95 19.73
N ILE A 81 -25.03 -10.18 19.47
CA ILE A 81 -26.08 -10.47 18.46
C ILE A 81 -27.43 -10.85 19.09
N LEU A 82 -27.47 -11.07 20.41
CA LEU A 82 -28.69 -11.40 21.12
C LEU A 82 -29.48 -10.12 21.45
N PRO A 83 -30.82 -10.15 21.35
CA PRO A 83 -31.65 -9.05 21.84
C PRO A 83 -31.38 -8.83 23.33
N ALA A 84 -31.34 -7.57 23.79
CA ALA A 84 -31.25 -7.27 25.21
C ALA A 84 -32.39 -8.00 25.94
N ALA A 85 -32.04 -8.89 26.87
CA ALA A 85 -33.02 -9.53 27.73
C ALA A 85 -33.74 -8.42 28.52
N ARG A 86 -35.08 -8.37 28.38
CA ARG A 86 -35.94 -7.46 29.13
C ARG A 86 -35.93 -7.77 30.61
#